data_AF-A0A259T7Z0-F1
#
_entry.id   AF-A0A259T7Z0-F1
#
_cell.length_a   1.000
_cell.length_b   1.000
_cell.length_c   1.000
_cell.angle_alpha   90.00
_cell.angle_beta   90.00
_cell.angle_gamma   90.00
#
_symmetry.space_group_name_H-M   'P 1'
#
loop_
_entity.id
_entity.type
_entity.pdbx_description
1 polymer ?
#
loop_
_entity_poly.entity_id
_entity_poly.type
_entity_poly.pdbx_seq_one_letter_code
_entity_poly.pdbx_strand_id
1 'polypeptide(L)'
;MRSKQRKIQEQLAAFAWLQAWGTNVAAIGQTKMLSSRKKQQQEGEKLSLIGNAMQAIANAAQAELTARLRSSASSKEVNDLMVTGNLLQSLGNSLEVIAGDGS
;
A
#
# COMPACT_ATOMS: atom_id res chain seq x y z
N MET A 1 23.56 15.22 -7.61
CA MET A 1 23.04 13.83 -7.56
C MET A 1 22.64 13.39 -6.14
N ARG A 2 23.51 13.51 -5.13
CA ARG A 2 23.22 13.11 -3.73
C ARG A 2 21.95 13.71 -3.10
N SER A 3 21.64 14.98 -3.39
CA SER A 3 20.43 15.65 -2.88
C SER A 3 19.12 15.09 -3.45
N LYS A 4 19.11 14.67 -4.72
CA LYS A 4 17.92 14.07 -5.37
C LYS A 4 17.63 12.68 -4.80
N GLN A 5 18.65 11.87 -4.56
CA GLN A 5 18.49 10.56 -3.91
C GLN A 5 17.95 10.71 -2.50
N ARG A 6 18.46 11.65 -1.70
CA ARG A 6 17.93 11.92 -0.35
C ARG A 6 16.43 12.23 -0.37
N LYS A 7 15.98 13.10 -1.27
CA LYS A 7 14.54 13.41 -1.42
C LYS A 7 13.70 12.18 -1.78
N ILE A 8 14.20 11.29 -2.64
CA ILE A 8 13.49 10.05 -2.97
C ILE A 8 13.40 9.13 -1.75
N GLN A 9 14.47 9.03 -0.95
CA GLN A 9 14.46 8.25 0.30
C GLN A 9 13.49 8.81 1.34
N GLU A 10 13.41 10.15 1.47
CA GLU A 10 12.41 10.81 2.32
C GLU A 10 10.98 10.50 1.86
N GLN A 11 10.74 10.50 0.53
CA GLN A 11 9.44 10.10 -0.03
C GLN A 11 9.12 8.62 0.21
N LEU A 12 10.09 7.72 0.03
CA LEU A 12 9.93 6.30 0.34
C LEU A 12 9.54 6.10 1.81
N ALA A 13 10.20 6.80 2.73
CA ALA A 13 9.85 6.74 4.15
C ALA A 13 8.41 7.23 4.42
N ALA A 14 7.98 8.32 3.76
CA ALA A 14 6.61 8.82 3.89
C ALA A 14 5.57 7.80 3.37
N PHE A 15 5.83 7.13 2.24
CA PHE A 15 4.93 6.11 1.73
C PHE A 15 4.96 4.82 2.56
N ALA A 16 6.08 4.46 3.17
CA ALA A 16 6.13 3.36 4.14
C ALA A 16 5.25 3.65 5.37
N TRP A 17 5.22 4.90 5.86
CA TRP A 17 4.28 5.31 6.91
C TRP A 17 2.82 5.23 6.45
N LEU A 18 2.50 5.67 5.24
CA LEU A 18 1.15 5.55 4.69
C LEU A 18 0.71 4.08 4.60
N GLN A 19 1.61 3.19 4.15
CA GLN A 19 1.36 1.75 4.10
C GLN A 19 1.07 1.19 5.50
N ALA A 20 1.88 1.54 6.50
CA ALA A 20 1.69 1.09 7.87
C ALA A 20 0.35 1.54 8.46
N TRP A 21 -0.08 2.79 8.20
CA TRP A 21 -1.41 3.25 8.57
C TRP A 21 -2.52 2.48 7.86
N GLY A 22 -2.38 2.25 6.55
CA GLY A 22 -3.32 1.44 5.78
C GLY A 22 -3.48 0.03 6.38
N THR A 23 -2.38 -0.62 6.75
CA THR A 23 -2.38 -1.93 7.43
C THR A 23 -3.15 -1.90 8.75
N ASN A 24 -2.91 -0.89 9.59
CA ASN A 24 -3.61 -0.78 10.88
C ASN A 24 -5.11 -0.51 10.70
N VAL A 25 -5.48 0.36 9.77
CA VAL A 25 -6.89 0.65 9.46
C VAL A 25 -7.59 -0.60 8.92
N ALA A 26 -6.94 -1.35 8.02
CA ALA A 26 -7.49 -2.60 7.51
C ALA A 26 -7.66 -3.65 8.61
N ALA A 27 -6.66 -3.82 9.48
CA ALA A 27 -6.73 -4.77 10.60
C ALA A 27 -7.86 -4.43 11.60
N ILE A 28 -8.08 -3.14 11.89
CA ILE A 28 -9.23 -2.68 12.70
C ILE A 28 -10.54 -3.03 11.99
N GLY A 29 -10.63 -2.80 10.68
CA GLY A 29 -11.79 -3.17 9.87
C GLY A 29 -12.10 -4.67 9.93
N GLN A 30 -11.09 -5.51 9.68
CA GLN A 30 -11.17 -6.96 9.79
C GLN A 30 -11.61 -7.44 11.16
N THR A 31 -11.11 -6.82 12.23
CA THR A 31 -11.54 -7.15 13.61
C THR A 31 -13.03 -6.86 13.81
N LYS A 32 -13.54 -5.74 13.29
CA LYS A 32 -14.97 -5.37 13.39
C LYS A 32 -15.88 -6.28 12.57
N MET A 33 -15.41 -6.83 11.44
CA MET A 33 -16.16 -7.79 10.62
C MET A 33 -16.50 -9.10 11.37
N LEU A 34 -15.72 -9.45 12.39
CA LEU A 34 -15.98 -10.61 13.26
C LEU A 34 -17.12 -10.39 14.27
N SER A 35 -17.64 -9.17 14.39
CA SER A 35 -18.74 -8.87 15.30
C SER A 35 -20.05 -9.51 14.84
N SER A 36 -20.85 -9.98 15.80
CA SER A 36 -22.23 -10.43 15.53
C SER A 36 -23.21 -9.27 15.24
N ARG A 37 -22.77 -8.01 15.37
CA ARG A 37 -23.60 -6.83 15.07
C ARG A 37 -23.41 -6.39 13.62
N LYS A 38 -24.47 -6.49 12.81
CA LYS A 38 -24.46 -6.09 11.38
C LYS A 38 -23.89 -4.69 11.13
N LYS A 39 -24.21 -3.71 11.98
CA LYS A 39 -23.65 -2.34 11.87
C LYS A 39 -22.13 -2.31 12.01
N GLN A 40 -21.57 -3.12 12.92
CA GLN A 40 -20.12 -3.21 13.10
C GLN A 40 -19.45 -3.93 11.94
N GLN A 41 -20.11 -4.94 11.34
CA GLN A 41 -19.60 -5.61 10.14
C GLN A 41 -19.48 -4.64 8.97
N GLN A 42 -20.53 -3.87 8.69
CA GLN A 42 -20.53 -2.85 7.63
C GLN A 42 -19.48 -1.74 7.87
N GLU A 43 -19.28 -1.32 9.12
CA GLU A 43 -18.21 -0.40 9.46
C GLU A 43 -16.83 -1.05 9.24
N GLY A 44 -16.70 -2.33 9.57
CA GLY A 44 -15.49 -3.13 9.37
C GLY A 44 -15.09 -3.26 7.91
N GLU A 45 -16.06 -3.57 7.02
CA GLU A 45 -15.86 -3.65 5.57
C GLU A 45 -15.33 -2.31 5.03
N LYS A 46 -15.96 -1.19 5.40
CA LYS A 46 -15.52 0.15 4.97
C LYS A 46 -14.10 0.46 5.43
N LEU A 47 -13.76 0.16 6.68
CA LEU A 47 -12.41 0.37 7.20
C LEU A 47 -11.39 -0.54 6.51
N SER A 48 -11.74 -1.80 6.24
CA SER A 48 -10.89 -2.71 5.45
C SER A 48 -10.59 -2.12 4.07
N LEU A 49 -11.63 -1.64 3.38
CA LEU A 49 -11.52 -1.02 2.07
C LEU A 49 -10.59 0.21 2.07
N ILE A 50 -10.78 1.11 3.04
CA ILE A 50 -9.96 2.32 3.19
C ILE A 50 -8.49 1.94 3.44
N GLY A 51 -8.24 0.98 4.34
CA GLY A 51 -6.89 0.53 4.65
C GLY A 51 -6.18 -0.08 3.44
N ASN A 52 -6.88 -0.91 2.68
CA ASN A 52 -6.35 -1.52 1.45
C ASN A 52 -6.08 -0.48 0.37
N ALA A 53 -6.95 0.51 0.19
CA ALA A 53 -6.73 1.62 -0.74
C ALA A 53 -5.47 2.43 -0.38
N MET A 54 -5.25 2.73 0.90
CA MET A 54 -4.05 3.42 1.38
C MET A 54 -2.77 2.62 1.07
N GLN A 55 -2.80 1.30 1.34
CA GLN A 55 -1.69 0.41 1.01
C GLN A 55 -1.43 0.32 -0.50
N ALA A 56 -2.48 0.30 -1.33
CA ALA A 56 -2.34 0.28 -2.79
C ALA A 56 -1.60 1.52 -3.29
N ILE A 57 -2.03 2.71 -2.85
CA ILE A 57 -1.38 3.99 -3.18
C ILE A 57 0.08 3.98 -2.74
N ALA A 58 0.35 3.53 -1.51
CA ALA A 58 1.71 3.48 -0.97
C ALA A 58 2.61 2.52 -1.76
N ASN A 59 2.10 1.33 -2.12
CA ASN A 59 2.84 0.33 -2.87
C ASN A 59 3.15 0.82 -4.30
N ALA A 60 2.16 1.39 -5.00
CA ALA A 60 2.37 1.96 -6.33
C ALA A 60 3.41 3.10 -6.32
N ALA A 61 3.34 3.99 -5.33
CA ALA A 61 4.30 5.07 -5.18
C ALA A 61 5.72 4.56 -4.86
N GLN A 62 5.86 3.58 -3.97
CA GLN A 62 7.16 2.97 -3.67
C GLN A 62 7.76 2.23 -4.86
N ALA A 63 6.93 1.59 -5.69
CA ALA A 63 7.37 0.97 -6.94
C ALA A 63 7.97 2.02 -7.89
N GLU A 64 7.26 3.11 -8.14
CA GLU A 64 7.73 4.19 -9.02
C GLU A 64 9.02 4.85 -8.48
N LEU A 65 9.10 5.13 -7.18
CA LEU A 65 10.28 5.75 -6.56
C LEU A 65 11.51 4.82 -6.60
N THR A 66 11.30 3.53 -6.35
CA THR A 66 12.37 2.51 -6.46
C THR A 66 12.87 2.38 -7.89
N ALA A 67 11.97 2.39 -8.87
CA ALA A 67 12.32 2.38 -10.29
C ALA A 67 13.15 3.62 -10.69
N ARG A 68 12.92 4.77 -10.06
CA ARG A 68 13.75 5.98 -10.27
C ARG A 68 15.15 5.84 -9.68
N LEU A 69 15.29 5.22 -8.50
CA LEU A 69 16.60 4.93 -7.90
C LEU A 69 17.42 3.90 -8.70
N ARG A 70 16.73 2.95 -9.36
CA ARG A 70 17.31 1.93 -10.26
C ARG A 70 18.26 2.51 -11.31
N SER A 71 17.93 3.70 -11.84
CA SER A 71 18.75 4.38 -12.85
C SER A 71 20.16 4.77 -12.37
N SER A 72 20.46 4.58 -11.08
CA SER A 72 21.68 5.07 -10.41
C SER A 72 22.46 4.01 -9.61
N ALA A 73 22.12 2.71 -9.62
CA ALA A 73 22.68 1.71 -8.70
C ALA A 73 23.05 0.34 -9.33
N SER A 74 24.04 -0.34 -8.74
CA SER A 74 24.54 -1.68 -9.14
C SER A 74 23.63 -2.86 -8.74
N SER A 75 22.56 -2.62 -7.98
CA SER A 75 21.64 -3.64 -7.42
C SER A 75 20.33 -3.73 -8.21
N LYS A 76 20.43 -3.84 -9.53
CA LYS A 76 19.29 -3.74 -10.46
C LYS A 76 18.22 -4.82 -10.24
N GLU A 77 18.64 -6.06 -10.01
CA GLU A 77 17.74 -7.21 -9.87
C GLU A 77 16.88 -7.15 -8.59
N VAL A 78 17.49 -6.83 -7.44
CA VAL A 78 16.76 -6.65 -6.16
C VAL A 78 15.72 -5.52 -6.26
N ASN A 79 16.07 -4.42 -6.94
CA ASN A 79 15.13 -3.33 -7.16
C ASN A 79 13.97 -3.75 -8.09
N ASP A 80 14.22 -4.57 -9.12
CA ASP A 80 13.20 -5.04 -10.05
C ASP A 80 12.19 -5.99 -9.37
N LEU A 81 12.65 -6.89 -8.48
CA LEU A 81 11.76 -7.73 -7.69
C LEU A 81 10.89 -6.90 -6.74
N MET A 82 11.47 -5.88 -6.08
CA MET A 82 10.74 -5.02 -5.15
C MET A 82 9.65 -4.19 -5.86
N VAL A 83 9.97 -3.64 -7.04
CA VAL A 83 9.00 -2.94 -7.89
C VAL A 83 7.85 -3.87 -8.27
N THR A 84 8.17 -5.09 -8.74
CA THR A 84 7.17 -6.08 -9.16
C THR A 84 6.27 -6.50 -8.01
N GLY A 85 6.85 -6.80 -6.84
CA GLY A 85 6.11 -7.19 -5.64
C GLY A 85 5.17 -6.09 -5.12
N ASN A 86 5.61 -4.83 -5.17
CA ASN A 86 4.78 -3.70 -4.77
C ASN A 86 3.62 -3.48 -5.74
N LEU A 87 3.86 -3.57 -7.05
CA LEU A 87 2.79 -3.45 -8.05
C LEU A 87 1.75 -4.56 -7.89
N LEU A 88 2.19 -5.81 -7.68
CA LEU A 88 1.29 -6.94 -7.48
C LEU A 88 0.37 -6.74 -6.26
N GLN A 89 0.94 -6.30 -5.12
CA GLN A 89 0.15 -5.99 -3.93
C GLN A 89 -0.82 -4.82 -4.16
N SER A 90 -0.37 -3.77 -4.85
CA SER A 90 -1.23 -2.64 -5.21
C SER A 90 -2.43 -3.09 -6.04
N LEU A 91 -2.22 -3.99 -7.00
CA LEU A 91 -3.30 -4.54 -7.82
C LEU A 91 -4.27 -5.38 -6.98
N GLY A 92 -3.77 -6.28 -6.13
CA GLY A 92 -4.61 -7.10 -5.25
C GLY A 92 -5.51 -6.25 -4.35
N ASN A 93 -4.93 -5.24 -3.69
CA ASN A 93 -5.67 -4.33 -2.84
C ASN A 93 -6.69 -3.48 -3.63
N SER A 94 -6.36 -3.07 -4.85
CA SER A 94 -7.28 -2.31 -5.71
C SER A 94 -8.48 -3.16 -6.15
N LEU A 95 -8.25 -4.45 -6.44
CA LEU A 95 -9.32 -5.39 -6.76
C LEU A 95 -10.27 -5.59 -5.59
N GLU A 96 -9.75 -5.69 -4.36
CA GLU A 96 -10.60 -5.76 -3.15
C GLU A 96 -11.44 -4.49 -2.98
N VAL A 97 -10.84 -3.31 -3.24
CA VAL A 97 -11.55 -2.03 -3.22
C VAL A 97 -12.71 -2.01 -4.21
N ILE A 98 -12.47 -2.40 -5.46
CA ILE A 98 -13.48 -2.43 -6.52
C ILE A 98 -14.57 -3.47 -6.22
N ALA A 99 -14.19 -4.65 -5.72
CA ALA A 99 -15.14 -5.70 -5.39
C ALA A 99 -16.04 -5.32 -4.21
N GLY A 100 -15.48 -4.66 -3.19
CA GLY A 100 -16.22 -4.21 -2.01
C GLY A 100 -17.11 -2.97 -2.24
N ASP A 101 -16.83 -2.15 -3.26
CA ASP A 101 -17.69 -1.02 -3.65
C ASP A 101 -18.96 -1.48 -4.42
N GLY A 102 -18.95 -2.71 -4.96
CA GLY A 102 -20.05 -3.28 -5.74
C GLY A 102 -21.02 -4.19 -4.97
N SER A 103 -20.81 -4.41 -3.67
CA SER A 103 -21.57 -5.32 -2.78
C SER A 103 -22.42 -4.58 -1.75
#